data_AF-A0AAW5IGJ5-F1
#
_entry.id   AF-A0AAW5IGJ5-F1
#
_cell.length_a   1.000
_cell.length_b   1.000
_cell.length_c   1.000
_cell.angle_alpha   90.00
_cell.angle_beta   90.00
_cell.angle_gamma   90.00
#
_symmetry.space_group_name_H-M   'P 1'
#
loop_
_entity.id
_entity.type
_entity.pdbx_description
1 polymer ?
#
loop_
_entity_poly.entity_id
_entity_poly.type
_entity_poly.pdbx_seq_one_letter_code
_entity_poly.pdbx_strand_id
1 'polypeptide(L)'
;MQTAVIFVLVSSILPILHSIIKFFKGNDITIFDIGLLSVFLYLLFIPSYYYLSGNHYAESLIMSRTGLDALHIGLLYTYLFYFIDCFFIQSKGFNTSLFNISHQFRKFHDNFVYIKYKHALILFIFVTLHLMAVVFIENKDGRDLTDTNVENIFTKESTIQERINDKLKTIYGVFFIPTLIGCISIVKSSKNQKLRNVVKILFLMICLCCLLGSRTDMVATLIFAFLFLYSINRRKLKIIDAFKVICIMALIFGLFFPVYQVFRLARESQLSFNSDVSLVSVIQETINNIDKLGAFADSQSQTSARSLNVYQAITICLNNDTYSGWVMEKSLTNILPGFQTLGSNVEYVLAAKYAHSGADIADSNLLYGLADFGFLGIFTSSIYYIIPMILYSIFNRLFRNYNYCGFITLYLVSLLFRQMFNMECAPYWQVKNIFYVVLIGLIGNAIIFRLFNNGKIIKI
;
A
#
# COMPACT_ATOMS: atom_id res chain seq x y z
N MET A 1 -1.95 6.25 -34.10
CA MET A 1 -2.14 6.09 -32.65
C MET A 1 -1.40 4.88 -32.09
N GLN A 2 -1.67 3.68 -32.60
CA GLN A 2 -1.06 2.43 -32.12
C GLN A 2 0.48 2.46 -32.08
N THR A 3 1.13 3.01 -33.10
CA THR A 3 2.60 3.21 -33.13
C THR A 3 3.10 4.09 -31.99
N ALA A 4 2.35 5.14 -31.62
CA ALA A 4 2.75 6.05 -30.54
C ALA A 4 2.62 5.38 -29.17
N VAL A 5 1.56 4.59 -28.94
CA VAL A 5 1.39 3.77 -27.73
C VAL A 5 2.54 2.77 -27.60
N ILE A 6 2.86 2.06 -28.69
CA ILE A 6 3.99 1.11 -28.72
C ILE A 6 5.31 1.84 -28.45
N PHE A 7 5.52 3.01 -29.05
CA PHE A 7 6.73 3.81 -28.82
C PHE A 7 6.90 4.21 -27.34
N VAL A 8 5.84 4.69 -26.69
CA VAL A 8 5.85 5.02 -25.27
C VAL A 8 6.16 3.78 -24.42
N LEU A 9 5.50 2.65 -24.71
CA LEU A 9 5.71 1.40 -23.98
C LEU A 9 7.16 0.91 -24.12
N VAL A 10 7.70 0.87 -25.34
CA VAL A 10 9.09 0.48 -25.60
C VAL A 10 10.07 1.44 -24.92
N SER A 11 9.81 2.74 -24.97
CA SER A 11 10.66 3.76 -24.31
C SER A 11 10.68 3.62 -22.80
N SER A 12 9.61 3.10 -22.20
CA SER A 12 9.52 2.86 -20.75
C SER A 12 10.28 1.62 -20.26
N ILE A 13 10.61 0.69 -21.15
CA ILE A 13 11.33 -0.55 -20.82
C ILE A 13 12.71 -0.25 -20.21
N LEU A 14 13.41 0.78 -20.71
CA LEU A 14 14.77 1.11 -20.28
C LEU A 14 14.87 1.43 -18.77
N PRO A 15 14.05 2.35 -18.22
CA PRO A 15 13.93 2.55 -16.78
C PRO A 15 13.71 1.25 -15.98
N ILE A 16 12.86 0.35 -16.45
CA ILE A 16 12.46 -0.87 -15.70
C ILE A 16 13.56 -1.92 -15.76
N LEU A 17 14.23 -2.05 -16.91
CA LEU A 17 15.38 -2.93 -17.06
C LEU A 17 16.46 -2.60 -16.02
N HIS A 18 16.63 -1.33 -15.64
CA HIS A 18 17.55 -0.95 -14.56
C HIS A 18 17.24 -1.70 -13.26
N SER A 19 16.00 -1.62 -12.76
CA SER A 19 15.58 -2.28 -11.52
C SER A 19 15.59 -3.81 -11.64
N ILE A 20 15.22 -4.37 -12.80
CA ILE A 20 15.29 -5.82 -13.07
C ILE A 20 16.74 -6.32 -13.03
N ILE A 21 17.67 -5.62 -13.71
CA ILE A 21 19.09 -5.97 -13.72
C ILE A 21 19.66 -5.90 -12.29
N LYS A 22 19.27 -4.88 -11.52
CA LYS A 22 19.67 -4.72 -10.12
C LYS A 22 19.24 -5.92 -9.27
N PHE A 23 18.00 -6.38 -9.44
CA PHE A 23 17.48 -7.58 -8.78
C PHE A 23 18.28 -8.84 -9.13
N PHE A 24 18.51 -9.11 -10.42
CA PHE A 24 19.25 -10.31 -10.83
C PHE A 24 20.74 -10.27 -10.48
N LYS A 25 21.34 -9.08 -10.37
CA LYS A 25 22.73 -8.91 -9.89
C LYS A 25 22.86 -9.02 -8.36
N GLY A 26 21.76 -9.16 -7.62
CA GLY A 26 21.78 -9.23 -6.16
C GLY A 26 22.12 -7.89 -5.49
N ASN A 27 21.90 -6.77 -6.20
CA ASN A 27 22.12 -5.44 -5.66
C ASN A 27 21.01 -5.04 -4.68
N ASP A 28 21.23 -3.95 -3.94
CA ASP A 28 20.21 -3.42 -3.03
C ASP A 28 19.02 -2.85 -3.80
N ILE A 29 17.82 -3.29 -3.46
CA ILE A 29 16.56 -2.73 -3.97
C ILE A 29 16.16 -1.54 -3.10
N THR A 30 15.81 -0.45 -3.77
CA THR A 30 15.36 0.81 -3.17
C THR A 30 13.83 0.96 -3.25
N ILE A 31 13.29 1.96 -2.57
CA ILE A 31 11.88 2.34 -2.69
C ILE A 31 11.54 2.84 -4.10
N PHE A 32 12.50 3.47 -4.77
CA PHE A 32 12.31 4.04 -6.11
C PHE A 32 12.27 2.95 -7.18
N ASP A 33 12.98 1.83 -7.00
CA ASP A 33 12.80 0.65 -7.84
C ASP A 33 11.35 0.15 -7.81
N ILE A 34 10.72 0.18 -6.62
CA ILE A 34 9.32 -0.22 -6.44
C ILE A 34 8.39 0.81 -7.10
N GLY A 35 8.60 2.10 -6.84
CA GLY A 35 7.82 3.18 -7.44
C GLY A 35 7.89 3.16 -8.97
N LEU A 36 9.08 2.93 -9.54
CA LEU A 36 9.29 2.81 -10.98
C LEU A 36 8.48 1.66 -11.57
N LEU A 37 8.51 0.48 -10.94
CA LEU A 37 7.71 -0.67 -11.40
C LEU A 37 6.21 -0.38 -11.29
N SER A 38 5.75 0.21 -10.18
CA SER A 38 4.34 0.55 -9.98
C SER A 38 3.85 1.59 -10.98
N VAL A 39 4.58 2.69 -11.19
CA VAL A 39 4.25 3.71 -12.19
C VAL A 39 4.17 3.09 -13.58
N PHE A 40 5.16 2.29 -13.96
CA PHE A 40 5.11 1.58 -15.23
C PHE A 40 3.87 0.70 -15.36
N LEU A 41 3.57 -0.13 -14.36
CA LEU A 41 2.44 -1.04 -14.43
C LEU A 41 1.11 -0.28 -14.57
N TYR A 42 0.85 0.69 -13.68
CA TYR A 42 -0.44 1.37 -13.60
C TYR A 42 -0.66 2.43 -14.69
N LEU A 43 0.39 3.17 -15.09
CA LEU A 43 0.23 4.30 -16.01
C LEU A 43 0.61 3.98 -17.46
N LEU A 44 1.43 2.95 -17.70
CA LEU A 44 1.96 2.65 -19.02
C LEU A 44 1.53 1.27 -19.52
N PHE A 45 1.87 0.22 -18.79
CA PHE A 45 1.65 -1.16 -19.21
C PHE A 45 0.16 -1.51 -19.26
N ILE A 46 -0.58 -1.32 -18.17
CA ILE A 46 -2.00 -1.70 -18.09
C ILE A 46 -2.83 -0.97 -19.16
N PRO A 47 -2.79 0.38 -19.30
CA PRO A 47 -3.54 1.08 -20.34
C PRO A 47 -3.15 0.63 -21.75
N SER A 48 -1.86 0.49 -22.03
CA SER A 48 -1.37 0.08 -23.35
C SER A 48 -1.74 -1.37 -23.69
N TYR A 49 -1.65 -2.29 -22.73
CA TYR A 49 -2.00 -3.69 -22.91
C TYR A 49 -3.49 -3.85 -23.24
N TYR A 50 -4.37 -3.20 -22.47
CA TYR A 50 -5.81 -3.28 -22.73
C TYR A 50 -6.19 -2.61 -24.06
N TYR A 51 -5.52 -1.52 -24.43
CA TYR A 51 -5.70 -0.90 -25.74
C TYR A 51 -5.26 -1.80 -26.90
N LEU A 52 -4.06 -2.38 -26.82
CA LEU A 52 -3.53 -3.25 -27.87
C LEU A 52 -4.28 -4.58 -28.00
N SER A 53 -4.95 -5.02 -26.93
CA SER A 53 -5.82 -6.21 -26.93
C SER A 53 -7.25 -5.92 -27.39
N GLY A 54 -7.58 -4.66 -27.74
CA GLY A 54 -8.88 -4.29 -28.29
C GLY A 54 -9.98 -4.07 -27.25
N ASN A 55 -9.64 -3.77 -25.99
CA ASN A 55 -10.64 -3.41 -24.99
C ASN A 55 -11.25 -2.03 -25.31
N HIS A 56 -12.57 -1.98 -25.53
CA HIS A 56 -13.29 -0.76 -25.92
C HIS A 56 -13.15 0.41 -24.93
N TYR A 57 -13.06 0.12 -23.63
CA TYR A 57 -12.90 1.16 -22.62
C TYR A 57 -11.49 1.75 -22.63
N ALA A 58 -10.45 0.91 -22.77
CA ALA A 58 -9.08 1.40 -22.94
C ALA A 58 -8.91 2.18 -24.26
N GLU A 59 -9.58 1.74 -25.33
CA GLU A 59 -9.61 2.44 -26.61
C GLU A 59 -10.22 3.84 -26.50
N SER A 60 -11.39 3.98 -25.87
CA SER A 60 -12.02 5.29 -25.69
C SER A 60 -11.17 6.23 -24.83
N LEU A 61 -10.50 5.71 -23.80
CA LEU A 61 -9.59 6.49 -22.96
C LEU A 61 -8.34 6.97 -23.72
N ILE A 62 -7.67 6.08 -24.45
CA ILE A 62 -6.43 6.43 -25.17
C ILE A 62 -6.71 7.31 -26.39
N MET A 63 -7.82 7.07 -27.10
CA MET A 63 -8.24 7.89 -28.25
C MET A 63 -8.85 9.24 -27.85
N SER A 64 -9.09 9.47 -26.55
CA SER A 64 -9.51 10.77 -26.07
C SER A 64 -8.46 11.84 -26.34
N ARG A 65 -8.87 13.11 -26.36
CA ARG A 65 -8.00 14.26 -26.67
C ARG A 65 -6.71 14.30 -25.85
N THR A 66 -6.77 13.88 -24.59
CA THR A 66 -5.64 13.90 -23.64
C THR A 66 -5.13 12.51 -23.26
N GLY A 67 -5.67 11.44 -23.85
CA GLY A 67 -5.24 10.06 -23.57
C GLY A 67 -3.76 9.86 -23.86
N LEU A 68 -3.33 10.22 -25.06
CA LEU A 68 -1.92 10.12 -25.43
C LEU A 68 -1.03 10.99 -24.53
N ASP A 69 -1.48 12.18 -24.12
CA ASP A 69 -0.72 13.06 -23.23
C ASP A 69 -0.54 12.42 -21.85
N ALA A 70 -1.56 11.76 -21.30
CA ALA A 70 -1.46 11.02 -20.05
C ALA A 70 -0.41 9.89 -20.11
N LEU A 71 -0.26 9.21 -21.26
CA LEU A 71 0.81 8.22 -21.48
C LEU A 71 2.20 8.87 -21.47
N HIS A 72 2.36 10.02 -22.12
CA HIS A 72 3.63 10.76 -22.10
C HIS A 72 3.97 11.29 -20.71
N ILE A 73 2.97 11.75 -19.95
CA ILE A 73 3.13 12.16 -18.56
C ILE A 73 3.58 10.96 -17.70
N GLY A 74 2.94 9.80 -17.86
CA GLY A 74 3.37 8.57 -17.19
C GLY A 74 4.81 8.17 -17.53
N LEU A 75 5.22 8.36 -18.78
CA LEU A 75 6.58 8.10 -19.25
C LEU A 75 7.57 9.04 -18.58
N LEU A 76 7.32 10.36 -18.63
CA LEU A 76 8.14 11.38 -17.99
C LEU A 76 8.28 11.12 -16.49
N TYR A 77 7.18 10.72 -15.84
CA TYR A 77 7.17 10.40 -14.42
C TYR A 77 7.97 9.14 -14.09
N THR A 78 7.95 8.12 -14.95
CA THR A 78 8.81 6.93 -14.83
C THR A 78 10.29 7.31 -14.95
N TYR A 79 10.62 8.18 -15.91
CA TYR A 79 11.99 8.70 -16.06
C TYR A 79 12.42 9.55 -14.87
N LEU A 80 11.52 10.32 -14.25
CA LEU A 80 11.81 11.07 -13.04
C LEU A 80 12.24 10.13 -11.90
N PHE A 81 11.50 9.04 -11.65
CA PHE A 81 11.90 8.03 -10.67
C PHE A 81 13.23 7.37 -11.00
N TYR A 82 13.46 7.05 -12.27
CA TYR A 82 14.71 6.48 -12.75
C TYR A 82 15.91 7.40 -12.49
N PHE A 83 15.78 8.69 -12.79
CA PHE A 83 16.83 9.66 -12.52
C PHE A 83 17.05 9.83 -11.02
N ILE A 84 15.99 9.93 -10.22
CA ILE A 84 16.10 10.00 -8.76
C ILE A 84 16.87 8.77 -8.22
N ASP A 85 16.55 7.56 -8.67
CA ASP A 85 17.26 6.35 -8.23
C ASP A 85 18.74 6.39 -8.64
N CYS A 86 19.04 6.75 -9.89
CA CYS A 86 20.42 6.82 -10.40
C CYS A 86 21.29 7.85 -9.67
N PHE A 87 20.75 9.06 -9.43
CA PHE A 87 21.51 10.15 -8.79
C PHE A 87 21.65 9.97 -7.29
N PHE A 88 20.58 9.57 -6.59
CA PHE A 88 20.60 9.53 -5.12
C PHE A 88 21.33 8.31 -4.56
N ILE A 89 21.33 7.15 -5.25
CA ILE A 89 22.05 5.94 -4.81
C ILE A 89 23.57 6.17 -4.70
N GLN A 90 24.13 7.04 -5.54
CA GLN A 90 25.58 7.28 -5.56
C GLN A 90 26.07 8.05 -4.33
N SER A 91 25.17 8.67 -3.56
CA SER A 91 25.54 9.38 -2.34
C SER A 91 25.77 8.41 -1.16
N LYS A 92 26.90 8.57 -0.45
CA LYS A 92 27.27 7.69 0.69
C LYS A 92 26.18 7.63 1.78
N GLY A 93 25.43 8.71 1.99
CA GLY A 93 24.34 8.76 2.98
C GLY A 93 23.10 7.94 2.60
N PHE A 94 22.87 7.73 1.31
CA PHE A 94 21.66 7.05 0.81
C PHE A 94 21.70 5.54 1.04
N ASN A 95 22.88 4.93 0.99
CA ASN A 95 23.04 3.48 1.25
C ASN A 95 22.57 3.06 2.64
N THR A 96 22.56 3.98 3.60
CA THR A 96 22.06 3.76 4.98
C THR A 96 20.69 4.39 5.23
N SER A 97 20.10 5.04 4.23
CA SER A 97 18.79 5.71 4.33
C SER A 97 17.63 4.72 4.33
N LEU A 98 16.42 5.18 4.65
CA LEU A 98 15.21 4.35 4.53
C LEU A 98 14.92 3.87 3.12
N PHE A 99 15.39 4.62 2.13
CA PHE A 99 15.11 4.31 0.76
C PHE A 99 15.79 3.04 0.31
N ASN A 100 16.92 2.69 0.91
CA ASN A 100 17.50 1.37 0.74
C ASN A 100 16.76 0.36 1.64
N ILE A 101 15.58 -0.06 1.17
CA ILE A 101 14.74 -1.07 1.83
C ILE A 101 15.56 -2.32 2.17
N SER A 102 16.38 -2.76 1.21
CA SER A 102 17.22 -3.94 1.37
C SER A 102 18.18 -3.80 2.55
N HIS A 103 18.86 -2.65 2.67
CA HIS A 103 19.73 -2.36 3.81
C HIS A 103 18.96 -2.36 5.13
N GLN A 104 17.79 -1.71 5.21
CA GLN A 104 17.00 -1.66 6.44
C GLN A 104 16.54 -3.04 6.89
N PHE A 105 16.14 -3.91 5.95
CA PHE A 105 15.79 -5.30 6.25
C PHE A 105 16.94 -6.12 6.82
N ARG A 106 18.15 -5.99 6.27
CA ARG A 106 19.33 -6.68 6.82
C ARG A 106 19.69 -6.14 8.19
N LYS A 107 19.75 -4.81 8.31
CA LYS A 107 20.02 -4.15 9.59
C LYS A 107 19.03 -4.59 10.67
N PHE A 108 17.76 -4.71 10.32
CA PHE A 108 16.77 -5.25 11.25
C PHE A 108 17.08 -6.70 11.61
N HIS A 109 17.18 -7.59 10.62
CA HIS A 109 17.43 -9.02 10.81
C HIS A 109 18.69 -9.31 11.66
N ASP A 110 19.79 -8.62 11.38
CA ASP A 110 21.07 -8.83 12.07
C ASP A 110 21.01 -8.36 13.54
N ASN A 111 20.24 -7.32 13.84
CA ASN A 111 20.03 -6.81 15.19
C ASN A 111 18.88 -7.52 15.94
N PHE A 112 18.15 -8.40 15.28
CA PHE A 112 16.89 -8.97 15.78
C PHE A 112 17.05 -10.06 16.86
N VAL A 113 18.29 -10.38 17.26
CA VAL A 113 18.66 -11.52 18.12
C VAL A 113 18.01 -11.50 19.53
N TYR A 114 17.36 -10.41 19.96
CA TYR A 114 16.91 -10.20 21.35
C TYR A 114 15.41 -10.31 21.64
N ILE A 115 14.59 -10.90 20.76
CA ILE A 115 13.15 -11.08 21.07
C ILE A 115 12.92 -12.21 22.09
N LYS A 116 12.60 -11.82 23.33
CA LYS A 116 12.13 -12.74 24.38
C LYS A 116 10.62 -13.06 24.25
N TYR A 117 10.20 -14.17 24.85
CA TYR A 117 8.80 -14.62 24.92
C TYR A 117 7.78 -13.54 25.29
N LYS A 118 8.10 -12.70 26.28
CA LYS A 118 7.21 -11.60 26.73
C LYS A 118 6.90 -10.60 25.61
N HIS A 119 7.86 -10.31 24.73
CA HIS A 119 7.61 -9.42 23.59
C HIS A 119 6.70 -10.09 22.55
N ALA A 120 6.87 -11.39 22.31
CA ALA A 120 5.99 -12.14 21.40
C ALA A 120 4.53 -12.13 21.88
N LEU A 121 4.29 -12.16 23.20
CA LEU A 121 2.93 -12.02 23.75
C LEU A 121 2.34 -10.61 23.51
N ILE A 122 3.14 -9.55 23.62
CA ILE A 122 2.67 -8.20 23.30
C ILE A 122 2.31 -8.10 21.80
N LEU A 123 3.18 -8.63 20.92
CA LEU A 123 2.89 -8.67 19.48
C LEU A 123 1.62 -9.48 19.20
N PHE A 124 1.36 -10.55 19.97
CA PHE A 124 0.13 -11.34 19.86
C PHE A 124 -1.12 -10.53 20.16
N ILE A 125 -1.10 -9.70 21.20
CA ILE A 125 -2.21 -8.81 21.52
C ILE A 125 -2.45 -7.84 20.34
N PHE A 126 -1.40 -7.19 19.82
CA PHE A 126 -1.54 -6.25 18.70
C PHE A 126 -2.07 -6.91 17.42
N VAL A 127 -1.56 -8.09 17.05
CA VAL A 127 -2.06 -8.83 15.87
C VAL A 127 -3.51 -9.28 16.09
N THR A 128 -3.88 -9.69 17.29
CA THR A 128 -5.28 -10.05 17.61
C THR A 128 -6.21 -8.86 17.48
N LEU A 129 -5.83 -7.70 18.00
CA LEU A 129 -6.60 -6.45 17.87
C LEU A 129 -6.71 -6.02 16.41
N HIS A 130 -5.64 -6.19 15.62
CA HIS A 130 -5.68 -5.91 14.19
C HIS A 130 -6.60 -6.88 13.44
N LEU A 131 -6.57 -8.18 13.77
CA LEU A 131 -7.48 -9.17 13.21
C LEU A 131 -8.94 -8.84 13.54
N MET A 132 -9.23 -8.44 14.79
CA MET A 132 -10.55 -7.96 15.17
C MET A 132 -10.96 -6.73 14.35
N ALA A 133 -10.06 -5.76 14.17
CA ALA A 133 -10.34 -4.59 13.35
C ALA A 133 -10.66 -4.96 11.89
N VAL A 134 -9.88 -5.86 11.27
CA VAL A 134 -10.14 -6.36 9.92
C VAL A 134 -11.49 -7.07 9.83
N VAL A 135 -11.80 -7.94 10.79
CA VAL A 135 -13.06 -8.69 10.78
C VAL A 135 -14.27 -7.79 10.99
N PHE A 136 -14.24 -6.87 11.96
CA PHE A 136 -15.41 -6.09 12.35
C PHE A 136 -15.60 -4.78 11.56
N ILE A 137 -14.52 -4.09 11.21
CA ILE A 137 -14.58 -2.75 10.60
C ILE A 137 -14.69 -2.85 9.07
N GLU A 138 -13.95 -3.77 8.42
CA GLU A 138 -14.08 -3.92 6.96
C GLU A 138 -15.42 -4.53 6.54
N ASN A 139 -16.07 -5.27 7.44
CA ASN A 139 -17.48 -5.67 7.30
C ASN A 139 -18.44 -4.47 7.23
N LYS A 140 -18.07 -3.35 7.84
CA LYS A 140 -18.87 -2.13 7.86
C LYS A 140 -18.59 -1.28 6.62
N ASP A 141 -17.32 -1.10 6.25
CA ASP A 141 -16.92 -0.43 5.01
C ASP A 141 -17.58 -1.08 3.78
N GLY A 142 -17.70 -2.41 3.77
CA GLY A 142 -18.43 -3.16 2.74
C GLY A 142 -19.93 -2.87 2.68
N ARG A 143 -20.58 -2.47 3.79
CA ARG A 143 -21.98 -2.03 3.80
C ARG A 143 -22.12 -0.61 3.26
N ASP A 144 -21.22 0.28 3.65
CA ASP A 144 -21.27 1.68 3.20
C ASP A 144 -21.01 1.77 1.68
N LEU A 145 -20.14 0.92 1.11
CA LEU A 145 -19.92 0.83 -0.35
C LEU A 145 -21.16 0.36 -1.15
N THR A 146 -22.14 -0.28 -0.50
CA THR A 146 -23.41 -0.67 -1.14
C THR A 146 -24.50 0.38 -1.02
N ASP A 147 -24.26 1.45 -0.23
CA ASP A 147 -25.20 2.55 -0.05
C ASP A 147 -25.11 3.48 -1.27
N THR A 148 -26.18 3.55 -2.07
CA THR A 148 -26.21 4.32 -3.33
C THR A 148 -26.08 5.83 -3.13
N ASN A 149 -26.23 6.33 -1.90
CA ASN A 149 -26.01 7.73 -1.56
C ASN A 149 -24.58 7.95 -1.08
N VAL A 150 -23.67 8.12 -2.03
CA VAL A 150 -22.27 8.49 -1.78
C VAL A 150 -22.15 9.75 -0.91
N GLU A 151 -23.06 10.71 -1.09
CA GLU A 151 -23.14 11.89 -0.24
C GLU A 151 -23.40 11.52 1.23
N ASN A 152 -24.24 10.51 1.53
CA ASN A 152 -24.46 10.02 2.90
C ASN A 152 -23.23 9.31 3.48
N ILE A 153 -22.37 8.70 2.67
CA ILE A 153 -21.11 8.08 3.13
C ILE A 153 -20.12 9.17 3.57
N PHE A 154 -20.00 10.24 2.78
CA PHE A 154 -19.10 11.36 3.09
C PHE A 154 -19.68 12.36 4.11
N THR A 155 -21.00 12.39 4.31
CA THR A 155 -21.69 13.28 5.27
C THR A 155 -22.17 12.61 6.54
N LYS A 156 -22.27 11.27 6.60
CA LYS A 156 -22.61 10.57 7.84
C LYS A 156 -21.65 11.10 8.90
N GLU A 157 -22.21 11.76 9.89
CA GLU A 157 -21.48 12.11 11.10
C GLU A 157 -21.06 10.78 11.73
N SER A 158 -19.87 10.30 11.34
CA SER A 158 -19.31 9.08 11.90
C SER A 158 -19.37 9.25 13.42
N THR A 159 -19.99 8.31 14.12
CA THR A 159 -20.14 8.47 15.57
C THR A 159 -18.74 8.60 16.18
N ILE A 160 -18.61 9.27 17.34
CA ILE A 160 -17.29 9.41 18.01
C ILE A 160 -16.62 8.03 18.16
N GLN A 161 -17.43 6.98 18.41
CA GLN A 161 -16.96 5.61 18.51
C GLN A 161 -16.36 5.07 17.21
N GLU A 162 -16.99 5.30 16.06
CA GLU A 162 -16.46 4.89 14.74
C GLU A 162 -15.12 5.54 14.45
N ARG A 163 -14.98 6.81 14.77
CA ARG A 163 -13.72 7.55 14.60
C ARG A 163 -12.62 7.03 15.48
N ILE A 164 -12.96 6.65 16.71
CA ILE A 164 -12.01 6.03 17.63
C ILE A 164 -11.60 4.67 17.04
N ASN A 165 -12.54 3.88 16.53
CA ASN A 165 -12.27 2.58 15.93
C ASN A 165 -11.37 2.68 14.69
N ASP A 166 -11.58 3.65 13.79
CA ASP A 166 -10.72 3.83 12.59
C ASP A 166 -9.29 4.26 12.96
N LYS A 167 -9.16 5.14 13.96
CA LYS A 167 -7.86 5.54 14.50
C LYS A 167 -7.16 4.36 15.17
N LEU A 168 -7.90 3.53 15.91
CA LEU A 168 -7.39 2.31 16.54
C LEU A 168 -6.98 1.27 15.50
N LYS A 169 -7.72 1.11 14.39
CA LYS A 169 -7.33 0.24 13.25
C LYS A 169 -5.93 0.60 12.75
N THR A 170 -5.67 1.89 12.56
CA THR A 170 -4.36 2.42 12.16
C THR A 170 -3.28 2.06 13.20
N ILE A 171 -3.58 2.26 14.49
CA ILE A 171 -2.67 1.93 15.60
C ILE A 171 -2.33 0.44 15.62
N TYR A 172 -3.31 -0.45 15.46
CA TYR A 172 -3.09 -1.90 15.47
C TYR A 172 -2.31 -2.38 14.25
N GLY A 173 -2.48 -1.71 13.10
CA GLY A 173 -1.72 -1.97 11.87
C GLY A 173 -0.21 -1.66 12.00
N VAL A 174 0.20 -0.79 12.94
CA VAL A 174 1.60 -0.37 13.09
C VAL A 174 2.55 -1.54 13.31
N PHE A 175 2.13 -2.52 14.10
CA PHE A 175 2.98 -3.67 14.43
C PHE A 175 2.83 -4.82 13.45
N PHE A 176 1.89 -4.76 12.49
CA PHE A 176 1.58 -5.89 11.62
C PHE A 176 2.81 -6.35 10.80
N ILE A 177 3.38 -5.46 10.00
CA ILE A 177 4.53 -5.75 9.13
C ILE A 177 5.80 -6.07 9.93
N PRO A 178 6.19 -5.28 10.97
CA PRO A 178 7.30 -5.66 11.83
C PRO A 178 7.13 -7.02 12.50
N THR A 179 5.90 -7.38 12.90
CA THR A 179 5.62 -8.69 13.50
C THR A 179 5.77 -9.81 12.49
N LEU A 180 5.31 -9.64 11.24
CA LEU A 180 5.50 -10.62 10.17
C LEU A 180 6.99 -10.90 9.95
N ILE A 181 7.79 -9.85 9.75
CA ILE A 181 9.24 -9.97 9.56
C ILE A 181 9.90 -10.60 10.78
N GLY A 182 9.44 -10.21 11.96
CA GLY A 182 9.89 -10.79 13.21
C GLY A 182 9.59 -12.29 13.28
N CYS A 183 8.38 -12.71 12.91
CA CYS A 183 7.99 -14.11 12.89
C CYS A 183 8.91 -14.95 11.99
N ILE A 184 9.15 -14.49 10.75
CA ILE A 184 10.06 -15.14 9.80
C ILE A 184 11.47 -15.28 10.41
N SER A 185 11.96 -14.23 11.06
CA SER A 185 13.29 -14.19 11.66
C SER A 185 13.41 -15.14 12.86
N ILE A 186 12.42 -15.18 13.77
CA ILE A 186 12.44 -16.07 14.95
C ILE A 186 12.35 -17.54 14.52
N VAL A 187 11.48 -17.87 13.55
CA VAL A 187 11.33 -19.25 13.07
C VAL A 187 12.65 -19.79 12.52
N LYS A 188 13.43 -18.95 11.83
CA LYS A 188 14.73 -19.34 11.26
C LYS A 188 15.86 -19.44 12.29
N SER A 189 15.90 -18.55 13.28
CA SER A 189 17.10 -18.35 14.12
C SER A 189 16.96 -18.84 15.57
N SER A 190 15.75 -18.96 16.11
CA SER A 190 15.56 -19.22 17.54
C SER A 190 15.67 -20.71 17.88
N LYS A 191 16.44 -21.02 18.92
CA LYS A 191 16.54 -22.36 19.52
C LYS A 191 15.39 -22.67 20.50
N ASN A 192 14.64 -21.66 20.97
CA ASN A 192 13.61 -21.84 21.99
C ASN A 192 12.30 -22.36 21.38
N GLN A 193 11.94 -23.62 21.67
CA GLN A 193 10.75 -24.27 21.12
C GLN A 193 9.43 -23.60 21.51
N LYS A 194 9.30 -23.14 22.77
CA LYS A 194 8.07 -22.47 23.23
C LYS A 194 7.84 -21.16 22.47
N LEU A 195 8.90 -20.39 22.28
CA LEU A 195 8.86 -19.16 21.50
C LEU A 195 8.51 -19.45 20.03
N ARG A 196 9.11 -20.47 19.41
CA ARG A 196 8.78 -20.88 18.03
C ARG A 196 7.30 -21.24 17.87
N ASN A 197 6.70 -21.95 18.83
CA ASN A 197 5.29 -22.33 18.77
C ASN A 197 4.37 -21.10 18.81
N VAL A 198 4.59 -20.15 19.72
CA VAL A 198 3.81 -18.90 19.76
C VAL A 198 3.95 -18.11 18.46
N VAL A 199 5.16 -18.06 17.89
CA VAL A 199 5.40 -17.37 16.63
C VAL A 199 4.71 -18.03 15.44
N LYS A 200 4.56 -19.36 15.42
CA LYS A 200 3.77 -20.04 14.39
C LYS A 200 2.30 -19.65 14.45
N ILE A 201 1.74 -19.52 15.67
CA ILE A 201 0.36 -19.06 15.86
C ILE A 201 0.22 -17.59 15.40
N LEU A 202 1.16 -16.72 15.79
CA LEU A 202 1.22 -15.33 15.30
C LEU A 202 1.24 -15.26 13.77
N PHE A 203 2.08 -16.08 13.13
CA PHE A 203 2.18 -16.13 11.69
C PHE A 203 0.85 -16.57 11.05
N LEU A 204 0.18 -17.59 11.62
CA LEU A 204 -1.15 -18.00 11.17
C LEU A 204 -2.18 -16.87 11.29
N MET A 205 -2.17 -16.11 12.39
CA MET A 205 -3.06 -14.96 12.55
C MET A 205 -2.77 -13.85 11.52
N ILE A 206 -1.50 -13.60 11.23
CA ILE A 206 -1.11 -12.65 10.17
C ILE A 206 -1.61 -13.12 8.81
N CYS A 207 -1.49 -14.42 8.49
CA CYS A 207 -2.06 -14.98 7.27
C CYS A 207 -3.58 -14.80 7.23
N LEU A 208 -4.29 -15.02 8.35
CA LEU A 208 -5.73 -14.76 8.42
C LEU A 208 -6.06 -13.27 8.20
N CYS A 209 -5.30 -12.34 8.77
CA CYS A 209 -5.47 -10.92 8.49
C CYS A 209 -5.28 -10.61 6.99
N CYS A 210 -4.25 -11.16 6.36
CA CYS A 210 -4.02 -10.99 4.92
C CYS A 210 -5.16 -11.57 4.07
N LEU A 211 -5.73 -12.70 4.48
CA LEU A 211 -6.84 -13.34 3.77
C LEU A 211 -8.17 -12.63 3.99
N LEU A 212 -8.41 -12.08 5.18
CA LEU A 212 -9.68 -11.42 5.50
C LEU A 212 -9.67 -9.92 5.17
N GLY A 213 -8.48 -9.34 5.02
CA GLY A 213 -8.26 -7.94 4.72
C GLY A 213 -8.41 -7.56 3.24
N SER A 214 -8.11 -6.31 2.91
CA SER A 214 -8.14 -5.83 1.52
C SER A 214 -7.15 -6.58 0.61
N ARG A 215 -7.50 -6.73 -0.68
CA ARG A 215 -6.59 -7.28 -1.72
C ARG A 215 -5.25 -6.56 -1.70
N THR A 216 -5.30 -5.24 -1.68
CA THR A 216 -4.12 -4.38 -1.77
C THR A 216 -3.19 -4.62 -0.58
N ASP A 217 -3.74 -4.77 0.63
CA ASP A 217 -2.96 -5.09 1.82
C ASP A 217 -2.30 -6.48 1.74
N MET A 218 -3.02 -7.48 1.24
CA MET A 218 -2.49 -8.82 1.04
C MET A 218 -1.30 -8.80 0.08
N VAL A 219 -1.48 -8.20 -1.10
CA VAL A 219 -0.44 -8.13 -2.14
C VAL A 219 0.77 -7.33 -1.66
N ALA A 220 0.54 -6.16 -1.07
CA ALA A 220 1.60 -5.34 -0.52
C ALA A 220 2.40 -6.12 0.54
N THR A 221 1.71 -6.85 1.43
CA THR A 221 2.36 -7.65 2.48
C THR A 221 3.18 -8.81 1.91
N LEU A 222 2.66 -9.51 0.90
CA LEU A 222 3.37 -10.61 0.23
C LEU A 222 4.63 -10.11 -0.49
N ILE A 223 4.55 -9.01 -1.22
CA ILE A 223 5.70 -8.39 -1.89
C ILE A 223 6.70 -7.90 -0.86
N PHE A 224 6.25 -7.28 0.24
CA PHE A 224 7.14 -6.82 1.30
C PHE A 224 7.90 -7.98 1.97
N ALA A 225 7.21 -9.10 2.24
CA ALA A 225 7.84 -10.31 2.77
C ALA A 225 8.82 -10.94 1.76
N PHE A 226 8.49 -10.92 0.47
CA PHE A 226 9.40 -11.35 -0.60
C PHE A 226 10.66 -10.49 -0.65
N LEU A 227 10.54 -9.16 -0.61
CA LEU A 227 11.68 -8.24 -0.58
C LEU A 227 12.56 -8.45 0.66
N PHE A 228 11.95 -8.75 1.81
CA PHE A 228 12.68 -9.12 3.02
C PHE A 228 13.51 -10.40 2.83
N LEU A 229 12.88 -11.46 2.31
CA LEU A 229 13.57 -12.72 2.02
C LEU A 229 14.66 -12.57 0.95
N TYR A 230 14.40 -11.78 -0.08
CA TYR A 230 15.38 -11.39 -1.09
C TYR A 230 16.57 -10.72 -0.44
N SER A 231 16.35 -9.70 0.39
CA SER A 231 17.45 -8.91 0.97
C SER A 231 18.42 -9.77 1.81
N ILE A 232 17.90 -10.73 2.57
CA ILE A 232 18.72 -11.64 3.38
C ILE A 232 19.44 -12.70 2.52
N ASN A 233 18.79 -13.18 1.46
CA ASN A 233 19.28 -14.32 0.67
C ASN A 233 19.83 -13.96 -0.71
N ARG A 234 19.96 -12.68 -1.07
CA ARG A 234 20.34 -12.21 -2.42
C ARG A 234 21.60 -12.84 -3.00
N ARG A 235 22.59 -13.16 -2.15
CA ARG A 235 23.85 -13.83 -2.58
C ARG A 235 23.68 -15.32 -2.90
N LYS A 236 22.60 -15.93 -2.42
CA LYS A 236 22.30 -17.36 -2.55
C LYS A 236 21.11 -17.64 -3.47
N LEU A 237 20.39 -16.59 -3.89
CA LEU A 237 19.22 -16.68 -4.74
C LEU A 237 19.63 -17.13 -6.15
N LYS A 238 19.21 -18.33 -6.53
CA LYS A 238 19.33 -18.79 -7.91
C LYS A 238 18.14 -18.28 -8.71
N ILE A 239 18.32 -18.12 -10.02
CA ILE A 239 17.24 -17.74 -10.95
C ILE A 239 16.04 -18.71 -10.83
N ILE A 240 16.32 -20.00 -10.61
CA ILE A 240 15.30 -21.04 -10.39
C ILE A 240 14.41 -20.72 -9.18
N ASP A 241 14.98 -20.19 -8.09
CA ASP A 241 14.22 -19.87 -6.89
C ASP A 241 13.33 -18.63 -7.11
N ALA A 242 13.84 -17.63 -7.85
CA ALA A 242 13.03 -16.49 -8.27
C ALA A 242 11.87 -16.93 -9.18
N PHE A 243 12.13 -17.83 -10.13
CA PHE A 243 11.09 -18.38 -11.02
C PHE A 243 10.02 -19.15 -10.24
N LYS A 244 10.40 -20.00 -9.28
CA LYS A 244 9.44 -20.68 -8.40
C LYS A 244 8.52 -19.70 -7.68
N VAL A 245 9.07 -18.61 -7.14
CA VAL A 245 8.26 -17.59 -6.47
C VAL A 245 7.31 -16.91 -7.44
N ILE A 246 7.77 -16.56 -8.65
CA ILE A 246 6.92 -15.98 -9.70
C ILE A 246 5.78 -16.94 -10.05
N CYS A 247 6.06 -18.25 -10.22
CA CYS A 247 5.03 -19.25 -10.47
C CYS A 247 4.03 -19.39 -9.32
N ILE A 248 4.50 -19.37 -8.06
CA ILE A 248 3.62 -19.42 -6.89
C ILE A 248 2.74 -18.17 -6.84
N MET A 249 3.31 -16.99 -7.07
CA MET A 249 2.54 -15.74 -7.16
C MET A 249 1.52 -15.82 -8.30
N ALA A 250 1.92 -16.29 -9.49
CA ALA A 250 1.01 -16.46 -10.63
C ALA A 250 -0.14 -17.43 -10.32
N LEU A 251 0.11 -18.51 -9.58
CA LEU A 251 -0.94 -19.44 -9.14
C LEU A 251 -1.87 -18.79 -8.11
N ILE A 252 -1.31 -18.06 -7.13
CA ILE A 252 -2.09 -17.32 -6.14
C ILE A 252 -2.96 -16.27 -6.86
N PHE A 253 -2.41 -15.50 -7.79
CA PHE A 253 -3.14 -14.45 -8.52
C PHE A 253 -4.09 -14.96 -9.60
N GLY A 254 -3.74 -16.05 -10.27
CA GLY A 254 -4.51 -16.60 -11.39
C GLY A 254 -5.63 -17.54 -10.96
N LEU A 255 -5.49 -18.23 -9.82
CA LEU A 255 -6.44 -19.26 -9.39
C LEU A 255 -7.05 -18.96 -8.01
N PHE A 256 -6.22 -18.68 -7.01
CA PHE A 256 -6.74 -18.42 -5.66
C PHE A 256 -7.47 -17.09 -5.56
N PHE A 257 -6.93 -16.05 -6.21
CA PHE A 257 -7.43 -14.69 -6.13
C PHE A 257 -8.85 -14.53 -6.73
N PRO A 258 -9.16 -15.08 -7.92
CA PRO A 258 -10.52 -15.04 -8.43
C PRO A 258 -11.53 -15.76 -7.54
N VAL A 259 -11.18 -16.94 -7.02
CA VAL A 259 -12.05 -17.69 -6.09
C VAL A 259 -12.29 -16.90 -4.80
N TYR A 260 -11.24 -16.30 -4.25
CA TYR A 260 -11.34 -15.42 -3.10
C TYR A 260 -12.23 -14.19 -3.39
N GLN A 261 -12.14 -13.62 -4.59
CA GLN A 261 -12.97 -12.49 -5.00
C GLN A 261 -14.46 -12.87 -5.07
N VAL A 262 -14.79 -14.05 -5.60
CA VAL A 262 -16.18 -14.55 -5.57
C VAL A 262 -16.66 -14.74 -4.14
N PHE A 263 -15.81 -15.29 -3.26
CA PHE A 263 -16.13 -15.42 -1.83
C PHE A 263 -16.39 -14.06 -1.17
N ARG A 264 -15.58 -13.05 -1.48
CA ARG A 264 -15.75 -11.71 -0.94
C ARG A 264 -17.04 -11.05 -1.44
N LEU A 265 -17.33 -11.16 -2.73
CA LEU A 265 -18.58 -10.62 -3.32
C LEU A 265 -19.82 -11.32 -2.74
N ALA A 266 -19.76 -12.63 -2.55
CA ALA A 266 -20.84 -13.38 -1.88
C ALA A 266 -21.06 -12.91 -0.44
N ARG A 267 -19.98 -12.64 0.30
CA ARG A 267 -20.04 -12.08 1.66
C ARG A 267 -20.63 -10.67 1.67
N GLU A 268 -20.11 -9.77 0.82
CA GLU A 268 -20.58 -8.38 0.69
C GLU A 268 -22.06 -8.34 0.32
N SER A 269 -22.48 -9.14 -0.66
CA SER A 269 -23.89 -9.27 -1.05
C SER A 269 -24.78 -9.80 0.06
N GLN A 270 -24.30 -10.65 0.97
CA GLN A 270 -25.13 -11.09 2.09
C GLN A 270 -25.18 -10.04 3.21
N LEU A 271 -24.10 -9.28 3.40
CA LEU A 271 -24.02 -8.20 4.37
C LEU A 271 -24.86 -6.98 4.01
N SER A 272 -25.18 -6.79 2.72
CA SER A 272 -26.09 -5.72 2.27
C SER A 272 -27.54 -5.97 2.70
N PHE A 273 -27.93 -7.23 2.93
CA PHE A 273 -29.30 -7.60 3.32
C PHE A 273 -29.44 -7.96 4.79
N ASN A 274 -28.36 -8.46 5.43
CA ASN A 274 -28.40 -8.95 6.81
C ASN A 274 -27.24 -8.37 7.66
N SER A 275 -27.52 -8.02 8.90
CA SER A 275 -26.51 -7.53 9.84
C SER A 275 -25.56 -8.63 10.33
N ASP A 276 -26.01 -9.89 10.31
CA ASP A 276 -25.24 -11.06 10.70
C ASP A 276 -25.25 -12.09 9.57
N VAL A 277 -24.06 -12.43 9.08
CA VAL A 277 -23.89 -13.35 7.97
C VAL A 277 -23.07 -14.54 8.45
N SER A 278 -23.63 -15.74 8.30
CA SER A 278 -22.97 -16.98 8.69
C SER A 278 -21.89 -17.38 7.68
N LEU A 279 -20.79 -17.98 8.13
CA LEU A 279 -19.76 -18.49 7.20
C LEU A 279 -20.33 -19.54 6.22
N VAL A 280 -21.27 -20.37 6.68
CA VAL A 280 -21.89 -21.42 5.86
C VAL A 280 -22.70 -20.82 4.72
N SER A 281 -23.47 -19.76 4.98
CA SER A 281 -24.24 -19.08 3.93
C SER A 281 -23.34 -18.41 2.90
N VAL A 282 -22.20 -17.85 3.30
CA VAL A 282 -21.22 -17.27 2.36
C VAL A 282 -20.61 -18.36 1.48
N ILE A 283 -20.22 -19.50 2.07
CA ILE A 283 -19.63 -20.61 1.32
C ILE A 283 -20.63 -21.16 0.30
N GLN A 284 -21.89 -21.39 0.68
CA GLN A 284 -22.92 -21.87 -0.24
C GLN A 284 -23.14 -20.90 -1.40
N GLU A 285 -23.25 -19.60 -1.11
CA GLU A 285 -23.40 -18.57 -2.13
C GLU A 285 -22.17 -18.46 -3.04
N THR A 286 -20.97 -18.66 -2.49
CA THR A 286 -19.72 -18.71 -3.26
C THR A 286 -19.73 -19.87 -4.25
N ILE A 287 -20.11 -21.07 -3.81
CA ILE A 287 -20.19 -22.26 -4.67
C ILE A 287 -21.23 -22.03 -5.79
N ASN A 288 -22.40 -21.50 -5.44
CA ASN A 288 -23.47 -21.21 -6.40
C ASN A 288 -23.06 -20.17 -7.46
N ASN A 289 -22.14 -19.26 -7.13
CA ASN A 289 -21.66 -18.20 -8.02
C ASN A 289 -20.40 -18.59 -8.80
N ILE A 290 -19.59 -19.55 -8.32
CA ILE A 290 -18.44 -20.09 -9.05
C ILE A 290 -18.89 -20.80 -10.34
N ASP A 291 -20.03 -21.50 -10.31
CA ASP A 291 -20.56 -22.25 -11.46
C ASP A 291 -21.22 -21.35 -12.52
N LYS A 292 -21.55 -20.10 -12.18
CA LYS A 292 -22.07 -19.11 -13.13
C LYS A 292 -20.88 -18.40 -13.78
N LEU A 293 -20.45 -18.87 -14.94
CA LEU A 293 -19.42 -18.23 -15.81
C LEU A 293 -19.57 -16.69 -15.93
N GLY A 294 -20.79 -16.16 -15.80
CA GLY A 294 -21.07 -14.72 -15.75
C GLY A 294 -20.44 -13.98 -14.57
N ALA A 295 -20.46 -14.52 -13.34
CA ALA A 295 -19.88 -13.84 -12.17
C ALA A 295 -18.35 -13.75 -12.25
N PHE A 296 -17.71 -14.75 -12.86
CA PHE A 296 -16.27 -14.73 -13.14
C PHE A 296 -15.93 -13.70 -14.23
N ALA A 297 -16.72 -13.65 -15.31
CA ALA A 297 -16.56 -12.67 -16.38
C ALA A 297 -16.84 -11.22 -15.93
N ASP A 298 -17.86 -11.02 -15.10
CA ASP A 298 -18.21 -9.72 -14.51
C ASP A 298 -17.13 -9.27 -13.50
N SER A 299 -16.57 -10.20 -12.73
CA SER A 299 -15.42 -9.88 -11.86
C SER A 299 -14.18 -9.47 -12.66
N GLN A 300 -13.95 -10.08 -13.83
CA GLN A 300 -12.86 -9.71 -14.72
C GLN A 300 -13.11 -8.36 -15.39
N SER A 301 -14.32 -8.09 -15.86
CA SER A 301 -14.67 -6.82 -16.50
C SER A 301 -14.56 -5.66 -15.50
N GLN A 302 -15.09 -5.81 -14.28
CA GLN A 302 -14.93 -4.84 -13.19
C GLN A 302 -13.45 -4.65 -12.80
N THR A 303 -12.66 -5.73 -12.76
CA THR A 303 -11.22 -5.64 -12.45
C THR A 303 -10.45 -4.91 -13.54
N SER A 304 -10.80 -5.14 -14.81
CA SER A 304 -10.17 -4.45 -15.96
C SER A 304 -10.49 -2.96 -15.97
N ALA A 305 -11.76 -2.58 -15.71
CA ALA A 305 -12.17 -1.18 -15.61
C ALA A 305 -11.50 -0.48 -14.43
N ARG A 306 -11.49 -1.09 -13.23
CA ARG A 306 -10.86 -0.52 -12.03
C ARG A 306 -9.35 -0.30 -12.22
N SER A 307 -8.67 -1.20 -12.93
CA SER A 307 -7.24 -1.08 -13.22
C SER A 307 -6.91 0.10 -14.15
N LEU A 308 -7.89 0.62 -14.89
CA LEU A 308 -7.77 1.78 -15.77
C LEU A 308 -8.20 3.10 -15.11
N ASN A 309 -8.80 3.06 -13.92
CA ASN A 309 -9.34 4.26 -13.25
C ASN A 309 -8.25 5.28 -12.90
N VAL A 310 -7.04 4.86 -12.51
CA VAL A 310 -5.91 5.80 -12.27
C VAL A 310 -5.60 6.58 -13.54
N TYR A 311 -5.54 5.87 -14.67
CA TYR A 311 -5.23 6.47 -15.96
C TYR A 311 -6.36 7.40 -16.42
N GLN A 312 -7.62 6.97 -16.27
CA GLN A 312 -8.78 7.82 -16.54
C GLN A 312 -8.75 9.10 -15.70
N ALA A 313 -8.50 9.01 -14.39
CA ALA A 313 -8.45 10.18 -13.51
C ALA A 313 -7.39 11.20 -13.98
N ILE A 314 -6.23 10.72 -14.42
CA ILE A 314 -5.19 11.59 -15.02
C ILE A 314 -5.70 12.24 -16.31
N THR A 315 -6.31 11.47 -17.23
CA THR A 315 -6.83 12.05 -18.49
C THR A 315 -7.88 13.14 -18.26
N ILE A 316 -8.77 12.95 -17.28
CA ILE A 316 -9.79 13.93 -16.90
C ILE A 316 -9.15 15.14 -16.22
N CYS A 317 -8.15 14.94 -15.36
CA CYS A 317 -7.41 16.03 -14.73
C CYS A 317 -6.76 16.96 -15.76
N LEU A 318 -6.20 16.40 -16.84
CA LEU A 318 -5.57 17.19 -17.91
C LEU A 318 -6.57 18.01 -18.74
N ASN A 319 -7.85 17.65 -18.71
CA ASN A 319 -8.92 18.38 -19.41
C ASN A 319 -9.54 19.50 -18.58
N ASN A 320 -9.18 19.61 -17.30
CA ASN A 320 -9.81 20.53 -16.36
C ASN A 320 -8.85 21.60 -15.85
N ASP A 321 -9.41 22.72 -15.39
CA ASP A 321 -8.63 23.77 -14.74
C ASP A 321 -7.98 23.29 -13.45
N THR A 322 -6.77 23.81 -13.21
CA THR A 322 -5.96 23.53 -12.03
C THR A 322 -6.52 24.21 -10.79
N TYR A 323 -6.29 23.58 -9.64
CA TYR A 323 -6.68 24.06 -8.32
C TYR A 323 -5.65 25.00 -7.66
N SER A 324 -4.51 25.22 -8.30
CA SER A 324 -3.50 26.22 -7.91
C SER A 324 -3.02 26.09 -6.45
N GLY A 325 -2.84 24.85 -5.99
CA GLY A 325 -2.32 24.54 -4.65
C GLY A 325 -3.38 24.27 -3.58
N TRP A 326 -4.66 24.42 -3.90
CA TRP A 326 -5.75 24.13 -2.97
C TRP A 326 -5.78 22.66 -2.53
N VAL A 327 -5.51 21.71 -3.44
CA VAL A 327 -5.51 20.27 -3.11
C VAL A 327 -4.39 19.95 -2.12
N MET A 328 -3.19 20.51 -2.33
CA MET A 328 -2.05 20.39 -1.44
C MET A 328 -2.30 21.05 -0.08
N GLU A 329 -2.82 22.29 -0.07
CA GLU A 329 -3.18 23.00 1.16
C GLU A 329 -4.14 22.16 2.00
N LYS A 330 -5.25 21.71 1.39
CA LYS A 330 -6.24 20.90 2.10
C LYS A 330 -5.67 19.57 2.54
N SER A 331 -4.86 18.91 1.70
CA SER A 331 -4.18 17.67 2.09
C SER A 331 -3.29 17.86 3.32
N LEU A 332 -2.68 19.05 3.52
CA LEU A 332 -1.88 19.37 4.70
C LEU A 332 -2.75 19.74 5.92
N THR A 333 -3.77 20.57 5.75
CA THR A 333 -4.65 20.97 6.87
C THR A 333 -5.47 19.79 7.40
N ASN A 334 -5.79 18.84 6.52
CA ASN A 334 -6.59 17.65 6.81
C ASN A 334 -5.81 16.56 7.57
N ILE A 335 -4.52 16.78 7.86
CA ILE A 335 -3.70 15.92 8.73
C ILE A 335 -4.14 16.06 10.19
N LEU A 336 -4.60 17.25 10.59
CA LEU A 336 -4.98 17.53 11.97
C LEU A 336 -6.31 16.83 12.32
N PRO A 337 -6.45 16.31 13.55
CA PRO A 337 -7.69 15.68 13.98
C PRO A 337 -8.82 16.72 14.01
N GLY A 338 -9.81 16.58 13.12
CA GLY A 338 -10.99 17.44 13.03
C GLY A 338 -11.97 16.95 11.97
N PHE A 339 -13.21 17.40 12.05
CA PHE A 339 -14.21 17.18 10.99
C PHE A 339 -13.84 18.02 9.76
N GLN A 340 -14.00 17.45 8.58
CA GLN A 340 -14.01 18.22 7.34
C GLN A 340 -15.44 18.39 6.89
N THR A 341 -15.84 19.62 6.56
CA THR A 341 -17.06 19.83 5.78
C THR A 341 -16.86 19.24 4.38
N LEU A 342 -17.92 18.81 3.70
CA LEU A 342 -17.86 18.25 2.33
C LEU A 342 -16.98 19.09 1.39
N GLY A 343 -17.17 20.42 1.39
CA GLY A 343 -16.39 21.34 0.55
C GLY A 343 -14.91 21.50 0.93
N SER A 344 -14.49 20.94 2.07
CA SER A 344 -13.09 20.87 2.51
C SER A 344 -12.48 19.47 2.42
N ASN A 345 -13.30 18.46 2.11
CA ASN A 345 -12.85 17.10 1.88
C ASN A 345 -12.31 16.98 0.46
N VAL A 346 -10.98 16.82 0.37
CA VAL A 346 -10.26 16.73 -0.90
C VAL A 346 -10.74 15.54 -1.73
N GLU A 347 -10.92 14.37 -1.12
CA GLU A 347 -11.39 13.18 -1.85
C GLU A 347 -12.79 13.41 -2.41
N TYR A 348 -13.70 14.01 -1.63
CA TYR A 348 -15.04 14.31 -2.10
C TYR A 348 -15.04 15.31 -3.27
N VAL A 349 -14.28 16.40 -3.16
CA VAL A 349 -14.21 17.43 -4.21
C VAL A 349 -13.54 16.90 -5.48
N LEU A 350 -12.48 16.11 -5.34
CA LEU A 350 -11.84 15.44 -6.47
C LEU A 350 -12.77 14.37 -7.05
N ALA A 351 -13.55 13.65 -6.23
CA ALA A 351 -14.53 12.65 -6.70
C ALA A 351 -15.60 13.33 -7.52
N ALA A 352 -16.19 14.39 -7.00
CA ALA A 352 -17.24 15.13 -7.69
C ALA A 352 -16.77 15.75 -9.02
N LYS A 353 -15.49 16.17 -9.12
CA LYS A 353 -14.95 16.79 -10.33
C LYS A 353 -14.37 15.79 -11.33
N TYR A 354 -13.78 14.69 -10.86
CA TYR A 354 -12.97 13.79 -11.67
C TYR A 354 -13.49 12.35 -11.75
N ALA A 355 -14.49 11.98 -10.95
CA ALA A 355 -15.22 10.73 -11.07
C ALA A 355 -16.70 11.00 -11.39
N HIS A 356 -17.25 10.27 -12.36
CA HIS A 356 -18.70 10.24 -12.51
C HIS A 356 -19.31 9.56 -11.28
N SER A 357 -20.38 10.16 -10.76
CA SER A 357 -21.12 9.83 -9.53
C SER A 357 -21.12 8.34 -9.19
N GLY A 358 -20.25 7.93 -8.25
CA GLY A 358 -20.23 6.56 -7.69
C GLY A 358 -19.00 5.71 -7.95
N ALA A 359 -18.00 6.18 -8.71
CA ALA A 359 -16.75 5.44 -8.91
C ALA A 359 -15.69 5.79 -7.85
N ASP A 360 -15.12 4.76 -7.22
CA ASP A 360 -13.90 4.80 -6.41
C ASP A 360 -12.79 5.54 -7.18
N ILE A 361 -12.40 6.75 -6.73
CA ILE A 361 -11.27 7.44 -7.36
C ILE A 361 -10.02 6.65 -7.02
N ALA A 362 -9.28 6.31 -8.06
CA ALA A 362 -7.93 5.83 -7.89
C ALA A 362 -7.01 7.03 -7.60
N ASP A 363 -6.96 7.47 -6.34
CA ASP A 363 -6.18 8.62 -5.89
C ASP A 363 -4.68 8.41 -6.11
N SER A 364 -3.96 9.31 -6.77
CA SER A 364 -2.50 9.19 -6.88
C SER A 364 -1.77 10.48 -6.55
N ASN A 365 -0.55 10.37 -6.00
CA ASN A 365 0.29 11.55 -5.77
C ASN A 365 0.52 12.36 -7.06
N LEU A 366 0.60 11.66 -8.21
CA LEU A 366 0.70 12.30 -9.52
C LEU A 366 -0.59 13.05 -9.87
N LEU A 367 -1.76 12.43 -9.71
CA LEU A 367 -3.05 13.07 -9.93
C LEU A 367 -3.20 14.35 -9.10
N TYR A 368 -2.83 14.31 -7.81
CA TYR A 368 -2.91 15.46 -6.91
C TYR A 368 -1.98 16.58 -7.37
N GLY A 369 -0.74 16.23 -7.75
CA GLY A 369 0.20 17.21 -8.32
C GLY A 369 -0.31 17.84 -9.61
N LEU A 370 -0.85 17.05 -10.54
CA LEU A 370 -1.42 17.54 -11.79
C LEU A 370 -2.67 18.40 -11.55
N ALA A 371 -3.51 18.02 -10.60
CA ALA A 371 -4.73 18.76 -10.25
C ALA A 371 -4.41 20.15 -9.72
N ASP A 372 -3.34 20.32 -8.95
CA ASP A 372 -2.94 21.63 -8.45
C ASP A 372 -2.11 22.44 -9.43
N PHE A 373 -1.18 21.81 -10.17
CA PHE A 373 -0.11 22.52 -10.86
C PHE A 373 0.00 22.18 -12.36
N GLY A 374 -0.96 21.45 -12.92
CA GLY A 374 -0.95 21.03 -14.32
C GLY A 374 0.31 20.24 -14.64
N PHE A 375 0.99 20.53 -15.76
CA PHE A 375 2.22 19.84 -16.16
C PHE A 375 3.34 19.89 -15.09
N LEU A 376 3.45 21.00 -14.34
CA LEU A 376 4.43 21.09 -13.24
C LEU A 376 4.14 20.10 -12.11
N GLY A 377 2.91 19.56 -12.06
CA GLY A 377 2.45 18.48 -11.22
C GLY A 377 3.32 17.23 -11.23
N ILE A 378 3.98 16.93 -12.35
CA ILE A 378 4.92 15.81 -12.48
C ILE A 378 6.08 15.96 -11.50
N PHE A 379 6.59 17.18 -11.33
CA PHE A 379 7.70 17.47 -10.42
C PHE A 379 7.22 17.70 -9.00
N THR A 380 6.11 18.43 -8.80
CA THR A 380 5.60 18.72 -7.46
C THR A 380 5.04 17.47 -6.77
N SER A 381 4.53 16.49 -7.51
CA SER A 381 4.11 15.19 -6.95
C SER A 381 5.26 14.45 -6.25
N SER A 382 6.51 14.66 -6.68
CA SER A 382 7.69 14.10 -6.01
C SER A 382 7.82 14.60 -4.57
N ILE A 383 7.34 15.82 -4.26
CA ILE A 383 7.36 16.40 -2.91
C ILE A 383 6.57 15.53 -1.92
N TYR A 384 5.45 14.92 -2.35
CA TYR A 384 4.67 14.03 -1.49
C TYR A 384 5.46 12.79 -1.04
N TYR A 385 6.42 12.32 -1.83
CA TYR A 385 7.32 11.24 -1.42
C TYR A 385 8.49 11.72 -0.55
N ILE A 386 8.79 13.02 -0.58
CA ILE A 386 9.82 13.65 0.25
C ILE A 386 9.33 13.91 1.68
N ILE A 387 8.07 14.32 1.87
CA ILE A 387 7.50 14.66 3.18
C ILE A 387 7.69 13.52 4.22
N PRO A 388 7.33 12.26 3.92
CA PRO A 388 7.60 11.13 4.79
C PRO A 388 9.07 10.96 5.19
N MET A 389 10.01 11.31 4.31
CA MET A 389 11.43 11.25 4.63
C MET A 389 11.84 12.28 5.67
N ILE A 390 11.36 13.51 5.53
CA ILE A 390 11.69 14.61 6.45
C ILE A 390 11.17 14.22 7.83
N LEU A 391 9.93 13.73 7.90
CA LEU A 391 9.33 13.24 9.13
C LEU A 391 10.11 12.06 9.72
N TYR A 392 10.61 11.13 8.90
CA TYR A 392 11.48 10.07 9.37
C TYR A 392 12.82 10.58 9.91
N SER A 393 13.47 11.51 9.21
CA SER A 393 14.73 12.09 9.65
C SER A 393 14.59 12.74 11.03
N ILE A 394 13.48 13.45 11.23
CA ILE A 394 13.10 14.01 12.54
C ILE A 394 12.89 12.87 13.57
N PHE A 395 12.11 11.85 13.22
CA PHE A 395 11.89 10.68 14.09
C PHE A 395 13.21 10.02 14.51
N ASN A 396 14.08 9.71 13.55
CA ASN A 396 15.37 9.07 13.83
C ASN A 396 16.25 9.92 14.75
N ARG A 397 16.26 11.25 14.58
CA ARG A 397 17.00 12.14 15.48
C ARG A 397 16.44 12.08 16.90
N LEU A 398 15.12 12.06 17.04
CA LEU A 398 14.44 12.01 18.35
C LEU A 398 14.60 10.64 19.04
N PHE A 399 14.63 9.54 18.29
CA PHE A 399 14.56 8.18 18.85
C PHE A 399 15.82 7.32 18.64
N ARG A 400 16.95 7.91 18.23
CA ARG A 400 18.20 7.18 17.92
C ARG A 400 18.70 6.28 19.06
N ASN A 401 18.46 6.68 20.30
CA ASN A 401 19.00 6.03 21.51
C ASN A 401 18.13 4.89 22.06
N TYR A 402 17.00 4.56 21.44
CA TYR A 402 16.08 3.54 21.96
C TYR A 402 16.23 2.20 21.22
N ASN A 403 16.30 1.11 21.99
CA ASN A 403 16.43 -0.27 21.48
C ASN A 403 15.28 -0.72 20.53
N TYR A 404 14.14 -0.03 20.56
CA TYR A 404 12.96 -0.33 19.73
C TYR A 404 12.94 0.39 18.38
N CYS A 405 13.98 1.18 18.06
CA CYS A 405 14.11 1.93 16.80
C CYS A 405 13.97 1.03 15.55
N GLY A 406 14.35 -0.25 15.62
CA GLY A 406 14.23 -1.20 14.51
C GLY A 406 12.79 -1.51 14.08
N PHE A 407 11.86 -1.71 15.03
CA PHE A 407 10.45 -2.01 14.73
C PHE A 407 9.77 -0.81 14.06
N ILE A 408 10.01 0.38 14.61
CA ILE A 408 9.42 1.61 14.08
C ILE A 408 10.04 1.96 12.72
N THR A 409 11.35 1.73 12.55
CA THR A 409 12.03 1.85 11.25
C THR A 409 11.39 0.94 10.21
N LEU A 410 11.16 -0.34 10.51
CA LEU A 410 10.49 -1.26 9.58
C LEU A 410 9.07 -0.82 9.23
N TYR A 411 8.32 -0.34 10.20
CA TYR A 411 6.99 0.17 9.94
C TYR A 411 7.03 1.40 9.01
N LEU A 412 7.96 2.34 9.22
CA LEU A 412 8.12 3.50 8.36
C LEU A 412 8.60 3.11 6.95
N VAL A 413 9.48 2.12 6.83
CA VAL A 413 9.81 1.50 5.52
C VAL A 413 8.56 0.90 4.87
N SER A 414 7.69 0.24 5.64
CA SER A 414 6.46 -0.35 5.11
C SER A 414 5.44 0.68 4.65
N LEU A 415 5.36 1.84 5.32
CA LEU A 415 4.53 2.96 4.88
C LEU A 415 5.05 3.56 3.57
N LEU A 416 6.36 3.83 3.48
CA LEU A 416 6.97 4.33 2.25
C LEU A 416 6.81 3.31 1.10
N PHE A 417 6.92 2.01 1.40
CA PHE A 417 6.72 0.96 0.43
C PHE A 417 5.28 0.97 -0.07
N ARG A 418 4.30 1.02 0.85
CA ARG A 418 2.88 1.11 0.51
C ARG A 418 2.57 2.35 -0.33
N GLN A 419 3.20 3.49 -0.03
CA GLN A 419 3.04 4.72 -0.81
C GLN A 419 3.61 4.60 -2.24
N MET A 420 4.75 3.93 -2.41
CA MET A 420 5.33 3.71 -3.75
C MET A 420 4.61 2.61 -4.52
N PHE A 421 4.12 1.59 -3.81
CA PHE A 421 3.47 0.43 -4.40
C PHE A 421 2.01 0.72 -4.77
N ASN A 422 1.24 1.28 -3.83
CA ASN A 422 -0.14 1.70 -4.04
C ASN A 422 -0.15 3.09 -4.65
N MET A 423 -0.09 3.13 -5.98
CA MET A 423 -0.31 4.36 -6.73
C MET A 423 -1.70 4.95 -6.45
N GLU A 424 -2.65 4.13 -5.97
CA GLU A 424 -4.01 4.46 -5.51
C GLU A 424 -4.01 4.83 -4.01
N CYS A 425 -3.31 5.89 -3.62
CA CYS A 425 -3.38 6.40 -2.25
C CYS A 425 -3.26 7.92 -2.21
N ALA A 426 -4.22 8.57 -1.55
CA ALA A 426 -4.16 10.01 -1.33
C ALA A 426 -2.96 10.40 -0.43
N PRO A 427 -2.21 11.46 -0.78
CA PRO A 427 -1.06 11.93 0.00
C PRO A 427 -1.36 12.21 1.47
N TYR A 428 -2.57 12.67 1.79
CA TYR A 428 -2.93 13.08 3.15
C TYR A 428 -3.03 11.89 4.12
N TRP A 429 -3.54 10.73 3.67
CA TRP A 429 -3.58 9.50 4.49
C TRP A 429 -2.18 9.09 4.93
N GLN A 430 -1.20 9.29 4.05
CA GLN A 430 0.19 8.93 4.29
C GLN A 430 0.79 9.82 5.38
N VAL A 431 0.60 11.14 5.29
CA VAL A 431 1.12 12.07 6.31
C VAL A 431 0.40 11.88 7.65
N LYS A 432 -0.93 11.67 7.62
CA LYS A 432 -1.74 11.34 8.80
C LYS A 432 -1.26 10.06 9.48
N ASN A 433 -1.00 9.00 8.73
CA ASN A 433 -0.48 7.74 9.26
C ASN A 433 0.91 7.90 9.89
N ILE A 434 1.79 8.68 9.27
CA ILE A 434 3.12 8.98 9.83
C ILE A 434 3.00 9.79 11.12
N PHE A 435 2.12 10.80 11.16
CA PHE A 435 1.87 11.58 12.36
C PHE A 435 1.38 10.69 13.51
N TYR A 436 0.39 9.83 13.25
CA TYR A 436 -0.06 8.86 14.25
C TYR A 436 1.06 7.94 14.72
N VAL A 437 1.98 7.56 13.84
CA VAL A 437 3.09 6.67 14.19
C VAL A 437 4.19 7.36 14.96
N VAL A 438 4.45 8.64 14.71
CA VAL A 438 5.31 9.44 15.59
C VAL A 438 4.67 9.53 16.98
N LEU A 439 3.35 9.75 17.05
CA LEU A 439 2.60 9.83 18.30
C LEU A 439 2.54 8.48 19.05
N ILE A 440 2.31 7.38 18.34
CA ILE A 440 2.38 6.01 18.89
C ILE A 440 3.82 5.64 19.21
N GLY A 441 4.81 6.11 18.47
CA GLY A 441 6.22 5.94 18.77
C GLY A 441 6.59 6.64 20.08
N LEU A 442 6.05 7.84 20.32
CA LEU A 442 6.17 8.57 21.58
C LEU A 442 5.48 7.83 22.74
N ILE A 443 4.21 7.48 22.57
CA ILE A 443 3.40 6.80 23.61
C ILE A 443 3.90 5.38 23.86
N GLY A 444 4.15 4.63 22.79
CA GLY A 444 4.67 3.28 22.79
C GLY A 444 6.06 3.20 23.40
N ASN A 445 6.98 4.11 23.05
CA ASN A 445 8.24 4.20 23.79
C ASN A 445 8.00 4.60 25.25
N ALA A 446 7.10 5.52 25.59
CA ALA A 446 6.84 5.87 26.99
C ALA A 446 6.28 4.69 27.82
N ILE A 447 5.34 3.93 27.25
CA ILE A 447 4.69 2.77 27.88
C ILE A 447 5.63 1.57 27.91
N ILE A 448 6.30 1.25 26.81
CA ILE A 448 7.27 0.14 26.73
C ILE A 448 8.50 0.48 27.58
N PHE A 449 9.00 1.72 27.59
CA PHE A 449 10.09 2.11 28.49
C PHE A 449 9.66 1.95 29.96
N ARG A 450 8.45 2.37 30.36
CA ARG A 450 7.96 2.14 31.73
C ARG A 450 7.77 0.67 32.08
N LEU A 451 7.17 -0.13 31.18
CA LEU A 451 6.88 -1.54 31.44
C LEU A 451 8.14 -2.42 31.43
N PHE A 452 9.21 -1.98 30.77
CA PHE A 452 10.44 -2.76 30.60
C PHE A 452 11.66 -2.25 31.39
N ASN A 453 11.66 -1.00 31.90
CA ASN A 453 12.74 -0.44 32.76
C ASN A 453 12.49 -0.56 34.27
N ASN A 454 11.81 -1.61 34.75
CA ASN A 454 11.95 -2.05 36.15
C ASN A 454 13.36 -2.61 36.45
N GLY A 455 14.42 -1.90 36.05
CA GLY A 455 15.79 -2.34 36.21
C GLY A 455 16.90 -1.31 36.00
N LYS A 456 16.66 -0.11 35.44
CA LYS A 456 17.63 1.01 35.50
C LYS A 456 17.03 2.32 34.97
N ILE A 457 17.05 3.33 35.83
CA ILE A 457 16.80 4.73 35.50
C ILE A 457 17.98 5.21 34.64
N ILE A 458 17.72 5.59 33.40
CA ILE A 458 18.65 6.42 32.64
C ILE A 458 18.42 7.85 33.16
N LYS A 459 19.44 8.42 33.81
CA LYS A 459 19.48 9.86 34.08
C LYS A 459 19.48 10.58 32.73
N ILE A 460 18.50 11.46 32.56
CA ILE A 460 18.39 12.40 31.43
C ILE A 460 19.64 13.26 31.38
#